data_AF-A0A7V7MMU8-F1
#
_entry.id   AF-A0A7V7MMU8-F1
#
_cell.length_a   1.000
_cell.length_b   1.000
_cell.length_c   1.000
_cell.angle_alpha   90.00
_cell.angle_beta   90.00
_cell.angle_gamma   90.00
#
_symmetry.space_group_name_H-M   'P 1'
#
loop_
_entity.id
_entity.type
_entity.pdbx_description
1 polymer ?
#
loop_
_entity_poly.entity_id
_entity_poly.type
_entity_poly.pdbx_seq_one_letter_code
_entity_poly.pdbx_strand_id
1 'polypeptide(L)' 'MPRFFRRTRTGFATTFELLRSLWRGPYWWLVPLVVILIPAALFFILLQAMPIVSPFIYSVL' A
#
# COMPACT_ATOMS: atom_id res chain seq x y z
N MET A 1 20.40 -10.74 19.40
CA MET A 1 19.33 -10.87 18.39
C MET A 1 19.62 -10.01 17.14
N PRO A 2 20.30 -10.49 16.06
CA PRO A 2 20.48 -9.64 14.87
C PRO A 2 20.09 -10.26 13.52
N ARG A 3 19.45 -11.45 13.46
CA ARG A 3 19.16 -12.11 12.17
C ARG A 3 17.89 -11.57 11.46
N PHE A 4 17.01 -10.87 12.16
CA PHE A 4 15.78 -10.30 11.57
C PHE A 4 16.04 -9.07 10.68
N PHE A 5 16.97 -8.19 11.09
CA PHE A 5 17.26 -6.93 10.39
C PHE A 5 17.88 -7.10 9.00
N ARG A 6 18.58 -8.21 8.73
CA ARG A 6 19.15 -8.47 7.40
C ARG A 6 18.09 -8.87 6.37
N ARG A 7 17.04 -9.59 6.78
CA ARG A 7 15.99 -10.12 5.91
C ARG A 7 14.99 -9.03 5.51
N THR A 8 14.65 -8.14 6.45
CA THR A 8 13.82 -6.96 6.17
C THR A 8 14.54 -5.97 5.25
N ARG A 9 15.85 -5.77 5.45
CA ARG A 9 16.66 -4.89 4.60
C ARG A 9 16.79 -5.39 3.16
N THR A 10 16.82 -6.71 2.93
CA THR A 10 16.80 -7.28 1.58
C THR A 10 15.44 -7.14 0.93
N GLY A 11 14.35 -7.45 1.64
CA GLY A 11 12.99 -7.26 1.11
C GLY A 11 12.71 -5.81 0.71
N PHE A 12 13.06 -4.86 1.57
CA PHE A 12 12.92 -3.43 1.27
C PHE A 12 13.77 -2.97 0.06
N ALA A 13 14.99 -3.49 -0.07
CA ALA A 13 15.86 -3.17 -1.20
C ALA A 13 15.23 -3.65 -2.53
N THR A 14 14.73 -4.88 -2.57
CA THR A 14 14.05 -5.43 -3.76
C THR A 14 12.78 -4.66 -4.10
N THR A 15 11.94 -4.32 -3.11
CA THR A 15 10.75 -3.49 -3.35
C THR A 15 11.11 -2.12 -3.94
N PHE A 16 12.17 -1.49 -3.44
CA PHE A 16 12.61 -0.20 -3.94
C PHE A 16 13.19 -0.28 -5.36
N GLU A 17 13.92 -1.35 -5.69
CA GLU A 17 14.40 -1.60 -7.06
C GLU A 17 13.24 -1.79 -8.05
N LEU A 18 12.21 -2.53 -7.65
CA LEU A 18 10.99 -2.71 -8.46
C LEU A 18 10.25 -1.38 -8.65
N LEU A 19 10.09 -0.59 -7.58
CA LEU A 19 9.43 0.72 -7.65
C LEU A 19 10.21 1.71 -8.53
N ARG A 20 11.54 1.69 -8.43
CA ARG A 20 12.43 2.49 -9.28
C ARG A 20 12.38 2.04 -10.74
N SER A 21 12.26 0.74 -10.99
CA SER A 21 12.08 0.19 -12.34
C SER A 21 10.73 0.58 -12.93
N LEU A 22 9.66 0.57 -12.13
CA LEU A 22 8.34 1.03 -12.55
C LEU A 22 8.35 2.51 -12.97
N TRP A 23 9.16 3.34 -12.29
CA TRP A 23 9.31 4.78 -12.56
C TRP A 23 10.37 5.12 -13.62
N ARG A 24 11.14 4.18 -14.16
CA ARG A 24 12.12 4.46 -15.24
C ARG A 24 12.03 3.51 -16.42
N GLY A 25 11.20 2.47 -16.31
CA GLY A 25 11.00 1.44 -17.31
C GLY A 25 9.85 1.74 -18.27
N PRO A 26 9.53 0.80 -19.17
CA PRO A 26 8.50 0.97 -20.21
C PRO A 26 7.08 1.08 -19.64
N TYR A 27 6.89 0.77 -18.36
CA TYR A 27 5.60 0.74 -17.68
C TYR A 27 5.20 2.06 -17.03
N TRP A 28 5.75 3.19 -17.50
CA TRP A 28 5.42 4.53 -17.00
C TRP A 28 3.91 4.83 -16.97
N TRP A 29 3.15 4.20 -17.87
CA TRP A 29 1.69 4.29 -17.94
C TRP A 29 0.97 3.74 -16.70
N LEU A 30 1.59 2.86 -15.91
CA LEU A 30 1.03 2.37 -14.64
C LEU A 30 1.17 3.37 -13.49
N VAL A 31 2.11 4.31 -13.58
CA VAL A 31 2.35 5.32 -12.54
C VAL A 31 1.08 6.13 -12.22
N PRO A 32 0.37 6.74 -13.19
CA PRO A 32 -0.85 7.49 -12.88
C PRO A 32 -1.95 6.62 -12.26
N LEU A 33 -2.09 5.35 -12.68
CA LEU A 33 -3.05 4.42 -12.10
C LEU A 33 -2.74 4.15 -10.62
N VAL A 34 -1.48 3.87 -10.29
CA VAL A 34 -1.03 3.65 -8.91
C VAL A 34 -1.18 4.92 -8.05
N VAL A 35 -0.88 6.09 -8.63
CA VAL A 35 -1.03 7.39 -7.98
C VAL A 35 -2.49 7.70 -7.65
N ILE A 36 -3.46 7.21 -8.42
CA ILE A 36 -4.89 7.37 -8.11
C ILE A 36 -5.36 6.31 -7.10
N LEU A 37 -4.93 5.06 -7.28
CA LEU A 37 -5.37 3.94 -6.45
C LEU A 37 -4.88 4.05 -5.00
N ILE A 38 -3.65 4.52 -4.76
CA ILE A 38 -3.11 4.65 -3.40
C ILE A 38 -3.92 5.62 -2.54
N PRO A 39 -4.17 6.87 -2.97
CA PRO A 39 -5.04 7.81 -2.24
C PRO A 39 -6.46 7.30 -2.10
N ALA A 40 -7.03 6.68 -3.14
CA ALA A 40 -8.38 6.12 -3.07
C ALA A 40 -8.47 5.01 -2.01
N ALA A 41 -7.53 4.07 -2.01
CA ALA A 41 -7.45 3.02 -1.01
C ALA A 41 -7.28 3.60 0.41
N LEU A 42 -6.40 4.59 0.57
CA LEU A 42 -6.20 5.26 1.86
C LEU A 42 -7.48 5.95 2.33
N PHE A 43 -8.18 6.64 1.44
CA PHE A 43 -9.47 7.27 1.71
C PHE A 43 -10.52 6.25 2.16
N PHE A 44 -10.63 5.11 1.47
CA PHE A 44 -11.54 4.03 1.87
C PHE A 44 -11.19 3.42 3.22
N ILE A 45 -9.90 3.22 3.52
CA ILE A 45 -9.45 2.72 4.83
C ILE A 45 -9.87 3.71 5.94
N LEU A 46 -9.71 5.01 5.72
CA LEU A 46 -10.11 6.04 6.67
C LEU A 46 -11.63 6.09 6.84
N LEU A 47 -12.40 5.95 5.75
CA LEU A 47 -13.86 5.86 5.82
C LEU A 47 -14.32 4.61 6.59
N GLN A 48 -13.70 3.45 6.36
CA GLN A 48 -14.01 2.22 7.09
C GLN A 48 -13.70 2.32 8.58
N ALA A 49 -12.69 3.11 8.96
CA ALA A 49 -12.36 3.37 10.36
C ALA A 49 -13.37 4.29 11.06
N MET A 50 -14.22 5.01 10.32
CA MET A 50 -15.27 5.85 10.91
C MET A 50 -16.51 5.02 11.25
N PRO A 51 -16.94 5.00 12.53
CA PRO A 51 -18.12 4.24 12.98
C PRO A 51 -19.42 4.63 12.26
N ILE A 52 -19.49 5.86 11.76
CA ILE A 52 -20.65 6.42 11.04
C ILE A 52 -20.83 5.79 9.65
N VAL A 53 -19.75 5.39 8.97
CA VAL A 53 -19.79 4.93 7.57
C VAL A 53 -19.85 3.41 7.45
N SER A 54 -19.47 2.68 8.51
CA SER A 54 -19.55 1.22 8.58
C SER A 54 -20.49 0.77 9.70
N PRO A 55 -21.82 0.72 9.46
CA PRO A 55 -22.74 0.18 10.46
C PRO A 55 -22.70 -1.35 10.55
N PHE A 56 -21.93 -2.07 9.73
CA PHE A 56 -22.13 -3.51 9.48
C PHE A 56 -21.20 -4.50 10.20
N ILE A 57 -20.15 -4.06 10.90
CA ILE A 57 -19.25 -5.00 11.62
C ILE A 57 -19.65 -5.17 13.10
N TYR A 58 -20.31 -4.19 13.72
CA TYR A 58 -20.64 -4.22 15.16
C TYR A 58 -22.13 -4.19 15.49
N SER A 59 -23.02 -4.26 14.49
CA SER A 59 -24.47 -4.23 14.69
C SER A 59 -25.13 -5.62 14.78
N VAL A 60 -24.36 -6.69 14.62
CA VAL A 60 -24.86 -8.09 14.58
C VAL A 60 -24.39 -8.89 15.81
N LEU A 61 -24.01 -8.23 16.90
CA LEU A 61 -23.65 -8.89 18.16
C LEU A 61 -24.57 -8.45 19.29
#